data_AF-A0A265V0I6-F1
#
_entry.id   AF-A0A265V0I6-F1
#
_cell.length_a   1.000
_cell.length_b   1.000
_cell.length_c   1.000
_cell.angle_alpha   90.00
_cell.angle_beta   90.00
_cell.angle_gamma   90.00
#
_symmetry.space_group_name_H-M   'P 1'
#
loop_
_entity.id
_entity.type
_entity.pdbx_description
1 polymer ?
#
loop_
_entity_poly.entity_id
_entity_poly.type
_entity_poly.pdbx_seq_one_letter_code
_entity_poly.pdbx_strand_id
1 'polypeptide(L)'
;MKILKSITVIALFASLTCIFCGYMLEVSHSQKLIGFGVSGLFLVVFPLFSYYRWKDKDFKDYMLTKENLDKMRETQKEKNM
;
A
#
# COMPACT_ATOMS: atom_id res chain seq x y z
N MET A 1 -7.98 6.36 -11.49
CA MET A 1 -6.97 6.21 -10.41
C MET A 1 -5.53 6.51 -10.77
N LYS A 2 -5.17 6.80 -12.04
CA LYS A 2 -3.77 7.09 -12.42
C LYS A 2 -3.15 8.22 -11.57
N ILE A 3 -3.92 9.29 -11.33
CA ILE A 3 -3.51 10.43 -10.50
C ILE A 3 -3.26 10.00 -9.04
N LEU A 4 -4.20 9.31 -8.40
CA LEU A 4 -4.05 8.88 -7.01
C LEU A 4 -2.89 7.89 -6.83
N LYS A 5 -2.71 6.98 -7.79
CA LYS A 5 -1.53 6.10 -7.85
C LYS A 5 -0.24 6.90 -7.96
N SER A 6 -0.17 7.88 -8.85
CA SER A 6 1.00 8.77 -8.96
C SER A 6 1.27 9.54 -7.67
N ILE A 7 0.24 10.07 -7.00
CA ILE A 7 0.39 10.78 -5.72
C ILE A 7 0.96 9.86 -4.65
N THR A 8 0.46 8.62 -4.53
CA THR A 8 0.99 7.67 -3.55
C THR A 8 2.46 7.33 -3.81
N VAL A 9 2.84 7.15 -5.08
CA VAL A 9 4.24 6.86 -5.44
C VAL A 9 5.15 8.06 -5.14
N ILE A 10 4.71 9.28 -5.44
CA ILE A 10 5.48 10.49 -5.12
C ILE A 10 5.64 10.63 -3.61
N ALA A 11 4.57 10.43 -2.83
CA ALA A 11 4.62 10.50 -1.37
C ALA A 11 5.56 9.43 -0.78
N LEU A 12 5.55 8.21 -1.34
CA LEU A 12 6.49 7.15 -0.95
C LEU A 12 7.95 7.58 -1.16
N PHE A 13 8.27 8.08 -2.36
CA PHE A 13 9.63 8.54 -2.64
C PHE A 13 10.03 9.73 -1.77
N ALA A 14 9.15 10.71 -1.54
CA ALA A 14 9.42 11.83 -0.66
C ALA A 14 9.73 11.40 0.78
N SER A 15 8.96 10.43 1.32
CA SER A 15 9.21 9.87 2.65
C SER A 15 10.52 9.09 2.71
N LEU A 16 10.82 8.28 1.69
CA LEU A 16 12.10 7.55 1.60
C LEU A 16 13.28 8.51 1.54
N THR A 17 13.19 9.58 0.74
CA THR A 17 14.22 10.62 0.66
C THR A 17 14.41 11.31 2.01
N CYS A 18 13.34 11.64 2.75
CA CYS A 18 13.48 12.21 4.10
C CYS A 18 14.23 11.27 5.06
N ILE A 19 13.93 9.98 5.02
CA ILE A 19 14.63 8.99 5.85
C ILE A 19 16.10 8.89 5.43
N PHE A 20 16.36 8.79 4.13
CA PHE A 20 17.72 8.69 3.59
C PHE A 20 18.57 9.92 3.91
N CYS A 21 18.00 11.12 3.71
CA CYS A 21 18.64 12.38 4.09
C CYS A 21 18.89 12.46 5.61
N GLY A 22 17.95 11.98 6.43
CA GLY A 22 18.14 11.92 7.88
C GLY A 22 19.28 11.01 8.32
N TYR A 23 19.59 9.95 7.57
CA TYR A 23 20.74 9.09 7.85
C TYR A 23 22.06 9.59 7.24
N MET A 24 22.01 10.25 6.08
CA MET A 24 23.20 10.69 5.35
C MET A 24 23.71 12.06 5.80
N LEU A 25 22.83 12.94 6.30
CA LEU A 25 23.19 14.30 6.70
C LEU A 25 23.42 14.39 8.21
N GLU A 26 24.61 14.82 8.62
CA GLU A 26 24.96 15.14 10.02
C GLU A 26 24.40 16.50 10.45
N VAL A 27 23.07 16.64 10.39
CA VAL A 27 22.36 17.84 10.85
C VAL A 27 21.74 17.56 12.21
N SER A 28 21.71 18.57 13.09
CA SER A 28 21.12 18.47 14.44
C SER A 28 19.65 18.02 14.48
N HIS A 29 18.96 18.01 13.33
CA HIS A 29 17.56 17.64 13.17
C HIS A 29 17.36 16.29 12.43
N SER A 30 18.44 15.52 12.21
CA SER A 30 18.43 14.24 11.51
C SER A 30 17.37 13.26 12.01
N GLN A 31 17.26 13.07 13.33
CA GLN A 31 16.24 12.19 13.94
C GLN A 31 14.81 12.66 13.67
N LYS A 32 14.57 13.97 13.60
CA LYS A 32 13.25 14.53 13.28
C LYS A 32 12.89 14.28 11.82
N LEU A 33 13.86 14.35 10.89
CA LEU A 33 13.66 14.02 9.48
C LEU A 33 13.28 12.54 9.28
N ILE A 34 13.96 11.64 9.99
CA ILE A 34 13.63 10.21 9.98
C ILE A 34 12.21 10.01 10.54
N GLY A 35 11.90 10.58 11.71
CA GLY A 35 10.57 10.48 12.33
C GLY A 35 9.46 11.02 11.44
N PHE A 36 9.69 12.13 10.73
CA PHE A 36 8.74 12.71 9.79
C PHE A 36 8.55 11.83 8.55
N GLY A 37 9.64 11.28 8.01
CA GLY A 37 9.58 10.33 6.89
C GLY A 37 8.78 9.07 7.24
N VAL A 38 9.03 8.48 8.41
CA VAL A 38 8.29 7.30 8.91
C VAL A 38 6.82 7.64 9.18
N SER A 39 6.53 8.78 9.80
CA SER A 39 5.15 9.23 10.06
C SER A 39 4.39 9.47 8.76
N GLY A 40 5.06 10.06 7.75
CA GLY A 40 4.50 10.26 6.41
C GLY A 40 4.19 8.93 5.71
N LEU A 41 5.06 7.92 5.84
CA LEU A 41 4.77 6.58 5.33
C LEU A 41 3.49 6.02 5.96
N PHE A 42 3.41 6.05 7.29
CA PHE A 42 2.34 5.40 8.03
C PHE A 42 1.00 6.11 7.91
N LEU A 43 0.99 7.43 8.00
CA LEU A 43 -0.26 8.22 8.04
C LEU A 43 -0.72 8.68 6.65
N VAL A 44 0.17 8.75 5.66
CA VAL A 44 -0.18 9.24 4.31
C VAL A 44 -0.08 8.12 3.29
N VAL A 45 1.11 7.52 3.14
CA VAL A 45 1.36 6.57 2.05
C VAL A 45 0.50 5.30 2.21
N PHE A 46 0.45 4.71 3.39
CA PHE A 46 -0.34 3.50 3.65
C PHE A 46 -1.85 3.71 3.44
N PRO A 47 -2.50 4.73 4.02
CA PRO A 47 -3.93 4.97 3.79
C PRO A 47 -4.25 5.28 2.33
N LEU A 48 -3.44 6.11 1.65
CA LEU A 48 -3.64 6.38 0.22
C LEU A 48 -3.50 5.10 -0.60
N PHE A 49 -2.46 4.30 -0.32
CA PHE A 49 -2.20 3.04 -1.00
C PHE A 49 -3.38 2.07 -0.86
N SER A 50 -3.81 1.81 0.37
CA SER A 50 -4.94 0.94 0.65
C SER A 50 -6.21 1.43 -0.05
N TYR A 51 -6.50 2.74 0.02
CA TYR A 51 -7.70 3.29 -0.60
C TYR A 51 -7.72 3.13 -2.13
N TYR A 52 -6.67 3.53 -2.85
CA TYR A 52 -6.70 3.43 -4.31
C TYR A 52 -6.62 1.97 -4.79
N ARG A 53 -5.95 1.09 -4.03
CA ARG A 53 -5.81 -0.34 -4.38
C ARG A 53 -7.13 -1.10 -4.23
N TRP A 54 -7.96 -0.70 -3.27
CA TRP A 54 -9.20 -1.37 -2.91
C TRP A 54 -10.45 -0.77 -3.55
N LYS A 55 -10.36 0.45 -4.12
CA LYS A 55 -11.50 1.18 -4.71
C LYS A 55 -12.30 0.41 -5.78
N ASP A 56 -11.64 -0.40 -6.59
CA ASP A 56 -12.31 -1.14 -7.70
C ASP A 56 -12.59 -2.61 -7.35
N LYS A 57 -12.45 -3.00 -6.08
CA LYS A 57 -12.64 -4.39 -5.63
C LYS A 57 -13.95 -4.52 -4.89
N ASP A 58 -14.82 -5.44 -5.31
CA ASP A 58 -16.00 -5.80 -4.53
C ASP A 58 -15.55 -6.62 -3.31
N PHE A 59 -15.95 -6.20 -2.12
CA PHE A 59 -15.66 -6.92 -0.87
C PHE A 59 -16.21 -8.34 -0.87
N LYS A 60 -17.38 -8.55 -1.51
CA LYS A 60 -18.07 -9.85 -1.55
C LYS A 60 -17.23 -10.93 -2.21
N ASP A 61 -16.44 -10.58 -3.22
CA ASP A 61 -15.57 -11.51 -3.94
C ASP A 61 -14.42 -12.05 -3.08
N TYR A 62 -14.08 -11.37 -1.99
CA TYR A 62 -13.01 -11.77 -1.06
C TYR A 62 -13.53 -12.40 0.22
N MET A 63 -14.84 -12.51 0.39
CA MET A 63 -15.44 -13.10 1.58
C MET A 63 -15.41 -14.63 1.49
N LEU A 64 -15.02 -15.30 2.59
CA LEU A 64 -15.00 -16.76 2.71
C LEU A 64 -16.41 -17.32 2.91
N THR A 65 -17.30 -17.08 1.95
CA THR A 65 -18.65 -17.66 1.91
C THR A 65 -18.59 -19.04 1.28
N LYS A 66 -19.59 -19.89 1.57
CA LYS A 66 -19.69 -21.21 0.93
C LYS A 66 -19.70 -21.10 -0.60
N GLU A 67 -20.46 -20.16 -1.14
CA GLU A 67 -20.55 -19.93 -2.59
C GLU A 67 -19.18 -19.60 -3.21
N ASN A 68 -18.39 -18.72 -2.60
CA ASN A 68 -17.06 -18.37 -3.11
C ASN A 68 -16.07 -19.54 -2.97
N LEU A 69 -16.13 -20.28 -1.86
CA LEU A 69 -15.31 -21.48 -1.65
C LEU A 69 -15.64 -22.58 -2.66
N ASP A 70 -16.92 -22.79 -2.96
CA ASP A 70 -17.37 -23.77 -3.93
C ASP A 70 -16.96 -23.35 -5.36
N LYS A 71 -17.12 -22.07 -5.73
CA LYS A 71 -16.58 -21.52 -6.99
C LYS A 71 -15.08 -21.78 -7.13
N MET A 72 -14.29 -21.50 -6.08
CA MET A 72 -12.83 -21.75 -6.10
C MET A 72 -12.53 -23.25 -6.31
N ARG A 73 -13.28 -24.16 -5.68
CA ARG A 73 -13.08 -25.61 -5.82
C ARG A 73 -13.42 -26.10 -7.23
N GLU A 74 -14.49 -25.61 -7.83
CA GLU A 74 -14.88 -25.98 -9.20
C GLU A 74 -13.87 -25.46 -10.23
N THR A 75 -13.40 -24.21 -10.11
CA THR A 75 -12.32 -23.68 -10.99
C THR A 75 -11.02 -24.49 -10.86
N GLN A 76 -10.69 -24.99 -9.66
CA GLN A 76 -9.52 -25.85 -9.46
C GLN A 76 -9.70 -27.24 -10.09
N LYS A 77 -10.91 -27.82 -10.07
CA LYS A 77 -11.17 -29.11 -10.75
C LYS A 77 -11.06 -28.97 -12.26
N GLU A 78 -11.65 -27.93 -12.84
CA GLU A 78 -11.62 -27.67 -14.29
C GLU A 78 -10.19 -27.42 -14.80
N LYS A 79 -9.33 -26.77 -14.00
CA LYS A 79 -7.93 -26.53 -14.36
C LYS A 79 -7.04 -27.79 -14.31
N ASN A 80 -7.45 -28.80 -13.55
CA ASN A 80 -6.70 -30.06 -13.39
C ASN A 80 -7.25 -31.20 -14.29
N MET A 81 -8.28 -30.92 -15.09
CA MET A 81 -8.82 -31.77 -16.15
C MET A 81 -8.25 -31.34 -17.50
#